data_AF-A0A5B1QJ62-F1
#
_entry.id   AF-A0A5B1QJ62-F1
#
_cell.length_a   1.000
_cell.length_b   1.000
_cell.length_c   1.000
_cell.angle_alpha   90.00
_cell.angle_beta   90.00
_cell.angle_gamma   90.00
#
_symmetry.space_group_name_H-M   'P 1'
#
loop_
_entity.id
_entity.type
_entity.pdbx_description
1 polymer ?
#
loop_
_entity_poly.entity_id
_entity_poly.type
_entity_poly.pdbx_seq_one_letter_code
_entity_poly.pdbx_strand_id
1 'polypeptide(L)'
;MPIATPEDLVNEFKQSGEFTRLRRDLLAQFQNSDGMSAFMARVEDVVQKRLDLEHNKLQFMPQDYVHRELLQELDRYPIVERAMGDFHAKTGAEMSSQIRKALQKALRKDRGVAEKDDGACAAVPVSTGDVRDADAGRL
;
A
#
# COMPACT_ATOMS: atom_id res chain seq x y z
N MET A 1 1.09 7.57 28.60
CA MET A 1 1.23 6.79 29.86
C MET A 1 2.46 5.92 29.69
N PRO A 2 3.28 5.67 30.73
CA PRO A 2 4.47 4.84 30.54
C PRO A 2 4.06 3.45 30.05
N ILE A 3 4.74 2.94 29.02
CA ILE A 3 4.42 1.66 28.41
C ILE A 3 4.89 0.55 29.35
N ALA A 4 3.98 0.05 30.19
CA ALA A 4 4.27 -0.98 31.19
C ALA A 4 3.85 -2.38 30.73
N THR A 5 2.79 -2.48 29.90
CA THR A 5 2.29 -3.75 29.38
C THR A 5 2.34 -3.82 27.84
N PRO A 6 2.36 -5.03 27.26
CA PRO A 6 2.29 -5.19 25.79
C PRO A 6 1.03 -4.56 25.17
N GLU A 7 -0.07 -4.49 25.90
CA GLU A 7 -1.32 -3.88 25.44
C GLU A 7 -1.20 -2.36 25.33
N ASP A 8 -0.50 -1.73 26.30
CA ASP A 8 -0.23 -0.28 26.27
C ASP A 8 0.60 0.11 25.04
N LEU A 9 1.56 -0.74 24.65
CA LEU A 9 2.39 -0.53 23.46
C LEU A 9 1.55 -0.56 22.18
N VAL A 10 0.61 -1.50 22.08
CA VAL A 10 -0.30 -1.61 20.93
C VAL A 10 -1.26 -0.42 20.89
N ASN A 11 -1.75 0.02 22.04
CA ASN A 11 -2.63 1.18 22.15
C ASN A 11 -1.93 2.48 21.73
N GLU A 12 -0.71 2.72 22.22
CA GLU A 12 0.13 3.85 21.77
C GLU A 12 0.45 3.75 20.28
N PHE A 13 0.77 2.56 19.76
CA PHE A 13 0.99 2.38 18.33
C PHE A 13 -0.26 2.72 17.49
N LYS A 14 -1.45 2.33 17.95
CA LYS A 14 -2.72 2.68 17.28
C LYS A 14 -3.01 4.19 17.37
N GLN A 15 -2.76 4.82 18.53
CA GLN A 15 -2.98 6.25 18.74
C GLN A 15 -1.96 7.13 18.00
N SER A 16 -0.76 6.60 17.73
CA SER A 16 0.31 7.33 17.02
C SER A 16 0.02 7.61 15.55
N GLY A 17 -1.03 7.00 14.98
CA GLY A 17 -1.38 7.13 13.56
C GLY A 17 -0.51 6.30 12.61
N GLU A 18 0.56 5.65 13.10
CA GLU A 18 1.41 4.75 12.32
C GLU A 18 0.62 3.54 11.78
N PHE A 19 -0.38 3.06 12.53
CA PHE A 19 -1.30 2.02 12.04
C PHE A 19 -2.10 2.49 10.81
N THR A 20 -2.64 3.71 10.85
CA THR A 20 -3.40 4.29 9.73
C THR A 20 -2.50 4.52 8.52
N ARG A 21 -1.28 4.99 8.74
CA ARG A 21 -0.25 5.14 7.71
C ARG A 21 0.08 3.80 7.06
N LEU A 22 0.39 2.79 7.87
CA LEU A 22 0.70 1.44 7.39
C LEU A 22 -0.46 0.85 6.57
N ARG A 23 -1.71 1.03 7.03
CA ARG A 23 -2.90 0.59 6.28
C ARG A 23 -2.98 1.26 4.90
N ARG A 24 -2.73 2.56 4.83
CA ARG A 24 -2.77 3.32 3.57
C ARG A 24 -1.64 2.90 2.64
N ASP A 25 -0.43 2.76 3.16
CA ASP A 25 0.74 2.38 2.38
C ASP A 25 0.60 0.94 1.87
N LEU A 26 0.04 0.02 2.67
CA LEU A 26 -0.29 -1.35 2.26
C LEU A 26 -1.31 -1.36 1.10
N LEU A 27 -2.37 -0.56 1.21
CA LEU A 27 -3.39 -0.46 0.16
C LEU A 27 -2.78 0.09 -1.14
N ALA A 28 -1.94 1.13 -1.03
CA ALA A 28 -1.25 1.71 -2.18
C ALA A 28 -0.28 0.72 -2.82
N GLN A 29 0.46 -0.05 -2.02
CA GLN A 29 1.34 -1.11 -2.52
C GLN A 29 0.54 -2.20 -3.24
N PHE A 30 -0.60 -2.62 -2.68
CA PHE A 30 -1.46 -3.59 -3.35
C PHE A 30 -1.99 -3.06 -4.68
N GLN A 31 -2.48 -1.82 -4.70
CA GLN A 31 -3.00 -1.17 -5.92
C GLN A 31 -1.95 -1.02 -7.03
N ASN A 32 -0.70 -0.73 -6.67
CA ASN A 32 0.41 -0.60 -7.61
C ASN A 32 1.14 -1.92 -7.88
N SER A 33 0.73 -3.03 -7.25
CA SER A 33 1.39 -4.32 -7.43
C SER A 33 0.90 -5.03 -8.69
N ASP A 34 1.74 -5.92 -9.22
CA ASP A 34 1.37 -6.87 -10.28
C ASP A 34 0.21 -7.80 -9.85
N GLY A 35 -0.07 -7.91 -8.55
CA GLY A 35 -1.22 -8.66 -8.04
C GLY A 35 -2.57 -8.02 -8.38
N MET A 36 -2.61 -6.70 -8.61
CA MET A 36 -3.84 -5.99 -8.96
C MET A 36 -4.34 -6.37 -10.35
N SER A 37 -3.46 -6.52 -11.34
CA SER A 37 -3.85 -6.95 -12.69
C SER A 37 -4.41 -8.37 -12.68
N ALA A 38 -3.78 -9.28 -11.94
CA ALA A 38 -4.26 -10.65 -11.75
C ALA A 38 -5.60 -10.71 -10.98
N PHE A 39 -5.80 -9.80 -10.03
CA PHE A 39 -7.08 -9.65 -9.32
C PHE A 39 -8.18 -9.18 -10.28
N MET A 40 -7.94 -8.12 -11.05
CA MET A 40 -8.90 -7.58 -12.02
C MET A 40 -9.23 -8.59 -13.12
N ALA A 41 -8.26 -9.35 -13.62
CA ALA A 41 -8.50 -10.41 -14.60
C ALA A 41 -9.43 -11.51 -14.07
N ARG A 42 -9.35 -11.86 -12.77
CA ARG A 42 -10.27 -12.82 -12.16
C ARG A 42 -11.67 -12.26 -11.99
N VAL A 43 -11.79 -10.98 -11.61
CA VAL A 43 -13.07 -10.28 -11.52
C VAL A 43 -13.74 -10.25 -12.90
N GLU A 44 -12.99 -9.89 -13.94
CA GLU A 44 -13.45 -9.87 -15.32
C GLU A 44 -13.89 -11.26 -15.79
N ASP A 45 -13.08 -12.31 -15.54
CA ASP A 45 -13.44 -13.70 -15.90
C ASP A 45 -14.73 -14.17 -15.22
N VAL A 46 -14.95 -13.83 -13.94
CA VAL A 46 -16.18 -14.17 -13.22
C VAL A 46 -17.39 -13.44 -13.80
N VAL A 47 -17.25 -12.14 -14.08
CA VAL A 47 -18.30 -11.32 -14.69
C VAL A 47 -18.63 -11.81 -16.11
N GLN A 48 -17.61 -12.06 -16.92
CA GLN A 48 -17.73 -12.57 -18.29
C GLN A 48 -18.47 -13.92 -18.31
N LYS A 49 -18.04 -14.87 -17.47
CA LYS A 49 -18.71 -16.17 -17.32
C LYS A 49 -20.17 -16.02 -16.93
N ARG A 50 -20.48 -15.10 -16.00
CA ARG A 50 -21.85 -14.86 -15.57
C ARG A 50 -22.71 -14.27 -16.68
N LEU A 51 -22.16 -13.32 -17.45
CA LEU A 51 -22.80 -12.72 -18.61
C LEU A 51 -23.01 -13.73 -19.75
N ASP A 52 -22.06 -14.62 -20.00
CA ASP A 52 -22.16 -15.63 -21.06
C ASP A 52 -23.19 -16.72 -20.71
N LEU A 53 -23.20 -17.18 -19.45
CA LEU A 53 -24.13 -18.21 -18.99
C LEU A 53 -25.58 -17.72 -18.95
N GLU A 54 -25.80 -16.45 -18.59
CA GLU A 54 -27.14 -15.88 -18.46
C GLU A 54 -27.43 -14.79 -19.49
N HIS A 55 -26.70 -14.78 -20.61
CA HIS A 55 -26.83 -13.78 -21.69
C HIS A 55 -28.28 -13.54 -22.10
N ASN A 56 -29.04 -14.62 -22.31
CA ASN A 56 -30.44 -14.58 -22.72
C ASN A 56 -31.39 -14.01 -21.66
N LYS A 57 -31.03 -14.05 -20.37
CA LYS A 57 -31.84 -13.53 -19.26
C LYS A 57 -31.45 -12.11 -18.88
N LEU A 58 -30.15 -11.82 -18.84
CA LEU A 58 -29.62 -10.52 -18.45
C LEU A 58 -29.84 -9.44 -19.53
N GLN A 59 -29.86 -9.81 -20.82
CA GLN A 59 -30.06 -8.85 -21.91
C GLN A 59 -31.43 -8.13 -21.87
N PHE A 60 -32.42 -8.72 -21.18
CA PHE A 60 -33.76 -8.14 -21.05
C PHE A 60 -34.01 -7.50 -19.69
N MET A 61 -33.03 -7.55 -18.78
CA MET A 61 -33.15 -7.03 -17.43
C MET A 61 -32.65 -5.58 -17.33
N PRO A 62 -33.19 -4.78 -16.41
CA PRO A 62 -32.66 -3.46 -16.11
C PRO A 62 -31.20 -3.55 -15.64
N GLN A 63 -30.38 -2.57 -16.00
CA GLN A 63 -28.95 -2.55 -15.64
C GLN A 63 -28.70 -2.64 -14.13
N ASP A 64 -29.56 -2.01 -13.31
CA ASP A 64 -29.43 -2.07 -11.85
C ASP A 64 -29.55 -3.50 -11.31
N TYR A 65 -30.40 -4.32 -11.95
CA TYR A 65 -30.57 -5.73 -11.58
C TYR A 65 -29.35 -6.54 -12.00
N VAL A 66 -28.84 -6.32 -13.22
CA VAL A 66 -27.63 -6.97 -13.74
C VAL A 66 -26.43 -6.66 -12.84
N HIS A 67 -26.24 -5.39 -12.48
CA HIS A 67 -25.12 -4.97 -11.63
C HIS A 67 -25.19 -5.61 -10.24
N ARG A 68 -26.39 -5.69 -9.64
CA ARG A 68 -26.58 -6.35 -8.35
C ARG A 68 -26.27 -7.84 -8.40
N GLU A 69 -26.72 -8.55 -9.43
CA GLU A 69 -26.43 -9.98 -9.61
C GLU A 69 -24.93 -10.24 -9.81
N LEU A 70 -24.26 -9.40 -10.61
CA LEU A 70 -22.81 -9.51 -10.82
C LEU A 70 -22.03 -9.27 -9.52
N LEU A 71 -22.42 -8.27 -8.72
CA LEU A 71 -21.83 -8.04 -7.40
C LEU A 71 -22.05 -9.23 -6.47
N GLN A 72 -23.26 -9.79 -6.46
CA GLN A 72 -23.59 -10.93 -5.63
C GLN A 72 -22.83 -12.20 -6.04
N GLU A 73 -22.55 -12.36 -7.33
CA GLU A 73 -21.71 -13.44 -7.84
C GLU A 73 -20.24 -13.23 -7.50
N LEU A 74 -19.73 -12.01 -7.57
CA LEU A 74 -18.37 -11.69 -7.12
C LEU A 74 -18.17 -11.98 -5.64
N ASP A 75 -19.15 -11.68 -4.79
CA ASP A 75 -19.13 -11.99 -3.36
C ASP A 75 -19.11 -13.51 -3.05
N ARG A 76 -19.54 -14.37 -3.98
CA ARG A 76 -19.48 -15.84 -3.80
C ARG A 76 -18.08 -16.40 -3.97
N TYR A 77 -17.21 -15.69 -4.68
CA TYR A 77 -15.84 -16.11 -4.89
C TYR A 77 -14.92 -15.37 -3.91
N PRO A 78 -14.08 -16.08 -3.14
CA PRO A 78 -13.13 -15.44 -2.22
C PRO A 78 -11.94 -14.85 -3.00
N ILE A 79 -12.19 -13.98 -3.97
CA ILE A 79 -11.21 -13.41 -4.89
C ILE A 79 -10.31 -12.44 -4.12
N VAL A 80 -10.92 -11.65 -3.22
CA VAL A 80 -10.22 -10.69 -2.38
C VAL A 80 -9.33 -11.39 -1.37
N GLU A 81 -9.85 -12.40 -0.66
CA GLU A 81 -9.08 -13.16 0.33
C GLU A 81 -7.88 -13.88 -0.30
N ARG A 82 -8.06 -14.43 -1.51
CA ARG A 82 -6.97 -15.05 -2.27
C ARG A 82 -5.92 -14.03 -2.71
N ALA A 83 -6.33 -12.90 -3.27
CA ALA A 83 -5.41 -11.85 -3.69
C ALA A 83 -4.64 -11.26 -2.50
N MET A 84 -5.31 -11.08 -1.35
CA MET A 84 -4.69 -10.63 -0.11
C MET A 84 -3.74 -11.67 0.47
N GLY A 85 -4.07 -12.97 0.38
CA GLY A 85 -3.19 -14.07 0.77
C GLY A 85 -1.89 -14.08 -0.05
N ASP A 86 -1.99 -13.98 -1.38
CA ASP A 86 -0.85 -13.92 -2.28
C ASP A 86 0.01 -12.67 -2.07
N PHE A 87 -0.63 -11.53 -1.82
CA PHE A 87 0.07 -10.29 -1.51
C PHE A 87 0.81 -10.37 -0.18
N HIS A 88 0.15 -10.86 0.88
CA HIS A 88 0.75 -11.03 2.20
C HIS A 88 1.91 -12.04 2.18
N ALA A 89 1.81 -13.12 1.40
CA ALA A 89 2.90 -14.06 1.21
C ALA A 89 4.16 -13.40 0.62
N LYS A 90 3.98 -12.36 -0.23
CA LYS A 90 5.07 -11.61 -0.84
C LYS A 90 5.63 -10.50 0.07
N THR A 91 4.78 -9.80 0.81
CA THR A 91 5.16 -8.56 1.54
C THR A 91 5.27 -8.72 3.06
N GLY A 92 4.82 -9.85 3.63
CA GLY A 92 4.69 -10.02 5.08
C GLY A 92 5.99 -9.86 5.87
N ALA A 93 7.13 -10.28 5.30
CA ALA A 93 8.43 -10.14 5.94
C ALA A 93 8.84 -8.66 6.07
N GLU A 94 8.66 -7.88 5.01
CA GLU A 94 8.97 -6.45 4.99
C GLU A 94 8.04 -5.66 5.91
N MET A 95 6.73 -5.93 5.83
CA MET A 95 5.72 -5.31 6.68
C MET A 95 6.01 -5.56 8.18
N SER A 96 6.36 -6.78 8.55
CA SER A 96 6.71 -7.11 9.93
C SER A 96 7.95 -6.34 10.43
N SER A 97 8.91 -6.06 9.54
CA SER A 97 10.09 -5.25 9.85
C SER A 97 9.72 -3.79 10.09
N GLN A 98 8.84 -3.22 9.25
CA GLN A 98 8.33 -1.86 9.41
C GLN A 98 7.56 -1.69 10.72
N ILE A 99 6.69 -2.65 11.05
CA ILE A 99 5.94 -2.67 12.32
C ILE A 99 6.90 -2.74 13.52
N ARG A 100 7.88 -3.64 13.49
CA ARG A 100 8.89 -3.75 14.58
C ARG A 100 9.67 -2.46 14.77
N LYS A 101 10.09 -1.79 13.68
CA LYS A 101 10.78 -0.49 13.74
C LYS A 101 9.88 0.59 14.35
N ALA A 102 8.61 0.66 13.95
CA ALA A 102 7.67 1.64 14.48
C ALA A 102 7.37 1.41 15.97
N LEU A 103 7.20 0.16 16.41
CA LEU A 103 7.07 -0.21 17.83
C LEU A 103 8.32 0.16 18.64
N GLN A 104 9.50 -0.12 18.09
CA GLN A 104 10.76 0.25 18.73
C GLN A 104 10.91 1.77 18.85
N LYS A 105 10.45 2.52 17.84
CA LYS A 105 10.40 3.98 17.87
C LYS A 105 9.46 4.50 18.98
N ALA A 106 8.26 3.91 19.11
CA ALA A 106 7.31 4.26 20.17
C ALA A 106 7.90 4.00 21.57
N LEU A 107 8.56 2.86 21.78
CA LEU A 107 9.23 2.54 23.06
C LEU A 107 10.39 3.48 23.39
N ARG A 108 11.18 3.90 22.39
CA ARG A 108 12.29 4.85 22.60
C ARG A 108 11.78 6.25 22.95
N LYS A 109 10.69 6.68 22.31
CA LYS A 109 10.03 7.95 22.57
C LYS A 109 9.46 8.01 23.99
N ASP A 110 8.83 6.94 24.46
CA ASP A 110 8.31 6.84 25.84
C ASP A 110 9.45 6.82 26.89
N ARG A 111 10.59 6.18 26.57
CA ARG A 111 11.77 6.14 27.45
C ARG A 111 12.63 7.42 27.43
N GLY A 112 12.24 8.45 26.68
CA GLY A 112 12.94 9.74 26.64
C GLY A 112 14.30 9.70 25.93
N VAL A 113 14.56 8.70 25.08
CA VAL A 113 15.80 8.64 24.29
C VAL A 113 15.62 9.53 23.05
N ALA A 114 16.28 10.69 23.04
CA ALA A 114 16.25 11.64 21.93
C ALA A 114 16.59 10.99 20.59
N GLU A 115 15.78 11.26 19.56
CA GLU A 115 16.05 10.88 18.17
C GLU A 115 17.40 11.48 17.75
N LYS A 116 18.40 10.63 17.46
CA LYS A 116 19.43 11.02 16.50
C LYS A 116 18.77 10.89 15.14
N ASP A 117 18.40 12.03 14.56
CA ASP A 117 18.14 12.16 13.13
C ASP A 117 19.40 11.73 12.38
N ASP A 118 19.46 10.46 11.97
CA ASP A 118 20.36 10.03 10.91
C ASP A 118 19.76 10.47 9.56
N GLY A 119 19.57 11.79 9.43
CA GLY A 119 19.34 12.49 8.17
C GLY A 119 20.66 12.60 7.41
N ALA A 120 21.27 11.46 7.09
CA ALA A 120 22.32 11.37 6.08
C ALA A 120 21.64 11.43 4.70
N CYS A 121 21.15 12.62 4.36
CA CYS A 121 20.96 13.00 2.97
C CYS A 121 22.37 12.98 2.36
N ALA A 122 22.71 11.90 1.66
CA ALA A 122 23.94 11.80 0.90
C ALA A 122 23.90 12.91 -0.16
N ALA A 123 24.50 14.04 0.19
CA ALA A 123 24.83 15.08 -0.76
C ALA A 123 25.71 14.44 -1.83
N VAL A 124 25.15 14.27 -3.02
CA VAL A 124 25.91 13.93 -4.22
C VAL A 124 26.93 15.05 -4.41
N PRO A 125 28.24 14.78 -4.42
CA PRO A 125 29.21 15.80 -4.78
C PRO A 125 29.04 16.10 -6.27
N VAL A 126 28.36 17.20 -6.60
CA VAL A 126 28.44 17.80 -7.93
C VAL A 126 29.87 18.30 -8.08
N SER A 127 30.63 17.55 -8.88
CA SER A 127 31.99 17.90 -9.27
C SER A 127 31.98 19.25 -9.98
N THR A 128 32.69 20.18 -9.36
CA THR A 128 33.14 21.47 -9.86
C THR A 128 33.75 21.33 -11.26
N GLY A 129 33.21 22.07 -12.22
CA GLY A 129 33.78 22.29 -13.54
C GLY A 129 33.81 23.79 -13.82
N ASP A 130 34.76 24.46 -13.19
CA ASP A 130 35.05 25.89 -13.33
C ASP A 130 36.02 26.07 -14.52
N VAL A 131 35.55 26.65 -15.62
CA VAL A 131 36.41 27.28 -16.63
C VAL A 131 35.79 28.62 -17.05
N ARG A 132 36.09 29.62 -16.22
CA ARG A 132 36.56 30.98 -16.55
C ARG A 132 36.18 31.60 -17.91
N ASP A 133 35.59 32.78 -17.76
CA ASP A 133 35.49 33.93 -18.67
C ASP A 133 36.61 34.11 -19.72
N ALA A 134 36.19 34.54 -20.92
CA ALA A 134 36.91 35.57 -21.69
C ALA A 134 35.95 36.29 -22.65
N ASP A 135 35.57 37.49 -22.22
CA ASP A 135 35.26 38.71 -22.98
C ASP A 135 35.90 38.83 -24.39
N ALA A 136 35.12 39.30 -25.36
CA ALA A 136 35.47 40.41 -26.27
C ALA A 136 34.46 40.52 -27.43
N GLY A 137 34.01 41.74 -27.72
CA GLY A 137 32.98 42.03 -28.70
C GLY A 137 33.44 42.25 -30.15
N ARG A 138 32.46 42.73 -30.94
CA ARG A 138 32.60 43.54 -32.17
C ARG A 138 33.10 42.79 -33.42
N LEU A 139 32.17 42.56 -34.37
CA LEU A 139 32.01 43.30 -35.63
C LEU A 139 30.72 42.88 -36.33
#